data_AF-D2QFT8-F1
#
_entry.id   AF-D2QFT8-F1
#
_cell.length_a   1.000
_cell.length_b   1.000
_cell.length_c   1.000
_cell.angle_alpha   90.00
_cell.angle_beta   90.00
_cell.angle_gamma   90.00
#
_symmetry.space_group_name_H-M   'P 1'
#
loop_
_entity.id
_entity.type
_entity.pdbx_description
1 polymer ?
#
loop_
_entity_poly.entity_id
_entity_poly.type
_entity_poly.pdbx_seq_one_letter_code
_entity_poly.pdbx_strand_id
1 'polypeptide(L)'
;MSYDLKRLPTFDRQAKRLARKYPSLKSDLQTLFDSLREDPTQGAALGKGCYKVRMAIGSKQQGKSGGARVITFVKVTQEAVYLLALYDKSEKET
;
A
#
# COMPACT_ATOMS: atom_id res chain seq x y z
N MET A 1 -16.21 4.08 12.11
CA MET A 1 -16.49 3.46 10.79
C MET A 1 -15.19 2.86 10.31
N SER A 2 -15.18 1.60 9.89
CA SER A 2 -13.98 0.89 9.41
C SER A 2 -14.25 0.42 7.99
N TYR A 3 -13.34 0.74 7.06
CA TYR A 3 -13.49 0.32 5.66
C TYR A 3 -13.06 -1.15 5.47
N ASP A 4 -13.77 -1.88 4.61
CA ASP A 4 -13.37 -3.22 4.17
C ASP A 4 -12.20 -3.14 3.19
N LEU A 5 -11.15 -3.93 3.42
CA LEU A 5 -9.94 -3.92 2.61
C LEU A 5 -9.93 -5.11 1.66
N LYS A 6 -10.04 -4.81 0.36
CA LYS A 6 -9.99 -5.80 -0.71
C LYS A 6 -8.67 -5.71 -1.46
N ARG A 7 -8.03 -6.85 -1.67
CA ARG A 7 -6.74 -6.96 -2.37
C ARG A 7 -6.97 -7.50 -3.77
N LEU A 8 -6.37 -6.84 -4.77
CA LEU A 8 -6.37 -7.38 -6.12
C LEU A 8 -5.27 -8.46 -6.24
N PRO A 9 -5.42 -9.44 -7.16
CA PRO A 9 -4.39 -10.46 -7.39
C PRO A 9 -3.02 -9.89 -7.75
N THR A 10 -2.98 -8.72 -8.40
CA THR A 10 -1.75 -7.97 -8.72
C THR A 10 -1.02 -7.53 -7.46
N PHE A 11 -1.75 -6.96 -6.50
CA PHE A 11 -1.22 -6.56 -5.21
C PHE A 11 -0.67 -7.76 -4.43
N ASP A 12 -1.42 -8.87 -4.34
CA ASP A 12 -0.98 -10.06 -3.61
C ASP A 12 0.30 -10.67 -4.20
N ARG A 13 0.41 -10.73 -5.53
CA ARG A 13 1.62 -11.19 -6.21
C ARG A 13 2.84 -10.31 -5.87
N GLN A 14 2.65 -9.00 -5.88
CA GLN A 14 3.70 -8.03 -5.58
C GLN A 14 4.11 -8.07 -4.10
N ALA A 15 3.13 -8.14 -3.19
CA ALA A 15 3.36 -8.29 -1.75
C ALA A 15 4.12 -9.58 -1.45
N LYS A 16 3.74 -10.71 -2.05
CA LYS A 16 4.45 -11.99 -1.89
C LYS A 16 5.91 -11.90 -2.36
N ARG A 17 6.16 -11.23 -3.48
CA ARG A 17 7.52 -11.03 -4.00
C ARG A 17 8.35 -10.15 -3.06
N LEU A 18 7.81 -9.02 -2.62
CA LEU A 18 8.51 -8.11 -1.71
C LEU A 18 8.71 -8.73 -0.31
N ALA A 19 7.79 -9.57 0.17
CA ALA A 19 7.91 -10.26 1.45
C ALA A 19 9.10 -11.24 1.48
N ARG A 20 9.51 -11.78 0.32
CA ARG A 20 10.73 -12.58 0.20
C ARG A 20 12.00 -11.76 0.34
N LYS A 21 11.96 -10.48 -0.03
CA LYS A 21 13.09 -9.55 -0.01
C LYS A 21 13.21 -8.80 1.33
N TYR A 22 12.07 -8.52 1.95
CA TYR A 22 11.96 -7.65 3.11
C TYR A 22 11.21 -8.36 4.24
N PRO A 23 11.92 -8.87 5.26
CA PRO A 23 11.32 -9.63 6.36
C PRO A 23 10.25 -8.85 7.14
N SER A 24 10.37 -7.53 7.24
CA SER A 24 9.40 -6.67 7.95
C SER A 24 8.13 -6.40 7.16
N LEU A 25 8.06 -6.75 5.88
CA LEU A 25 6.95 -6.30 5.02
C LEU A 25 5.58 -6.72 5.56
N LYS A 26 5.49 -7.89 6.18
CA LYS A 26 4.24 -8.38 6.76
C LYS A 26 3.73 -7.47 7.87
N SER A 27 4.61 -7.06 8.81
CA SER A 27 4.24 -6.12 9.87
C SER A 27 4.01 -4.70 9.33
N ASP A 28 4.81 -4.26 8.36
CA ASP A 28 4.67 -2.94 7.74
C ASP A 28 3.31 -2.80 7.03
N LEU A 29 2.89 -3.85 6.30
CA LEU A 29 1.58 -3.91 5.65
C LEU A 29 0.43 -3.95 6.65
N GLN A 30 0.59 -4.62 7.80
CA GLN A 30 -0.43 -4.63 8.84
C GLN A 30 -0.70 -3.21 9.36
N THR A 31 0.35 -2.46 9.68
CA THR A 31 0.22 -1.05 10.09
C THR A 31 -0.43 -0.19 9.02
N LEU A 32 -0.08 -0.41 7.74
CA LEU A 32 -0.72 0.29 6.62
C LEU A 32 -2.21 -0.05 6.52
N PHE A 33 -2.58 -1.32 6.68
CA PHE A 33 -3.98 -1.75 6.60
C PHE A 33 -4.80 -1.13 7.71
N ASP A 34 -4.30 -1.09 8.94
CA ASP A 34 -5.00 -0.48 10.06
C ASP A 34 -5.25 1.00 9.80
N SER A 35 -4.24 1.72 9.28
CA SER A 35 -4.40 3.12 8.89
C SER A 35 -5.39 3.32 7.73
N LEU A 36 -5.42 2.43 6.73
CA LEU A 36 -6.33 2.53 5.58
C LEU A 36 -7.79 2.22 5.94
N ARG A 37 -8.03 1.44 7.00
CA ARG A 37 -9.37 1.20 7.54
C ARG A 37 -9.96 2.44 8.21
N GLU A 38 -9.11 3.35 8.68
CA GLU A 38 -9.52 4.61 9.32
C GLU A 38 -9.60 5.75 8.29
N ASP A 39 -8.55 5.94 7.50
CA ASP A 39 -8.46 6.93 6.43
C ASP A 39 -8.03 6.27 5.10
N PRO A 40 -9.00 5.94 4.22
CA PRO A 40 -8.72 5.33 2.94
C PRO A 40 -8.17 6.31 1.90
N THR A 41 -8.40 7.61 2.11
CA THR A 41 -8.00 8.70 1.22
C THR A 41 -6.64 9.28 1.55
N GLN A 42 -5.92 8.67 2.51
CA GLN A 42 -4.58 9.08 2.88
C GLN A 42 -3.63 9.05 1.67
N GLY A 43 -2.66 9.96 1.67
CA GLY A 43 -1.64 10.07 0.63
C GLY A 43 -2.01 11.02 -0.50
N ALA A 44 -1.35 10.86 -1.64
CA ALA A 44 -1.50 11.78 -2.76
C ALA A 44 -2.58 11.28 -3.73
N ALA A 45 -3.59 12.10 -4.00
CA ALA A 45 -4.60 11.81 -5.02
C ALA A 45 -3.94 11.68 -6.41
N LEU A 46 -4.28 10.60 -7.12
CA LEU A 46 -3.91 10.35 -8.51
C LEU A 46 -5.07 10.65 -9.48
N GLY A 47 -6.22 11.05 -8.95
CA GLY A 47 -7.46 11.24 -9.69
C GLY A 47 -8.32 9.97 -9.77
N LYS A 48 -9.59 10.13 -10.16
CA LYS A 48 -10.57 9.02 -10.30
C LYS A 48 -10.72 8.15 -9.04
N GLY A 49 -10.55 8.72 -7.84
CA GLY A 49 -10.61 7.96 -6.58
C GLY A 49 -9.38 7.08 -6.32
N CYS A 50 -8.30 7.20 -7.09
CA CYS A 50 -7.02 6.54 -6.80
C CYS A 50 -6.14 7.41 -5.91
N TYR A 51 -5.45 6.78 -4.97
CA TYR A 51 -4.52 7.43 -4.05
C TYR A 51 -3.18 6.69 -4.02
N LYS A 52 -2.11 7.45 -3.77
CA LYS A 52 -0.75 6.95 -3.65
C LYS A 52 -0.29 7.11 -2.21
N VAL A 53 -0.15 6.00 -1.52
CA VAL A 53 0.33 5.93 -0.13
C VAL A 53 1.80 5.58 -0.10
N ARG A 54 2.56 6.29 0.74
CA ARG A 54 3.99 6.04 0.94
C ARG A 54 4.18 5.23 2.21
N MET A 55 4.72 4.02 2.08
CA MET A 55 4.96 3.10 3.17
C MET A 55 6.46 2.95 3.40
N ALA A 56 6.92 3.09 4.64
CA ALA A 56 8.28 2.68 4.99
C ALA A 56 8.37 1.15 5.01
N ILE A 57 9.50 0.58 4.61
CA ILE A 57 9.79 -0.83 4.82
C ILE A 57 10.83 -0.90 5.94
N GLY A 58 10.45 -1.38 7.11
CA GLY A 58 11.29 -1.33 8.31
C GLY A 58 12.67 -1.97 8.09
N SER A 59 12.72 -3.14 7.48
CA SER A 59 13.95 -3.88 7.19
C SER A 59 14.86 -3.19 6.17
N LYS A 60 14.39 -2.15 5.49
CA LYS A 60 15.19 -1.37 4.54
C LYS A 60 15.91 -0.20 5.21
N GLN A 61 15.48 0.24 6.41
CA GLN A 61 16.07 1.33 7.19
C GLN A 61 16.26 2.68 6.42
N GLN A 62 15.53 2.90 5.34
CA GLN A 62 15.62 4.09 4.47
C GLN A 62 14.42 5.03 4.59
N GLY A 63 13.55 4.81 5.58
CA GLY A 63 12.32 5.57 5.78
C GLY A 63 11.35 5.52 4.59
N LYS A 64 10.40 6.46 4.54
CA LYS A 64 9.37 6.56 3.48
C LYS A 64 9.91 7.04 2.13
N SER A 65 11.14 7.56 2.08
CA SER A 65 11.79 8.04 0.86
C SER A 65 12.46 6.91 0.07
N GLY A 66 12.91 5.85 0.73
CA GLY A 66 13.45 4.64 0.10
C GLY A 66 12.55 3.41 0.17
N GLY A 67 11.42 3.46 0.89
CA GLY A 67 10.49 2.33 1.06
C GLY A 67 9.60 1.99 -0.15
N ALA A 68 8.38 1.54 0.12
CA ALA A 68 7.41 1.13 -0.89
C ALA A 68 6.38 2.24 -1.19
N ARG A 69 5.81 2.15 -2.39
CA ARG A 69 4.61 2.90 -2.78
C ARG A 69 3.47 1.92 -2.97
N VAL A 70 2.33 2.25 -2.37
CA VAL A 70 1.08 1.52 -2.50
C VAL A 70 0.12 2.38 -3.29
N ILE A 71 -0.46 1.81 -4.34
CA ILE A 71 -1.53 2.44 -5.11
C ILE A 71 -2.84 1.83 -4.61
N THR A 72 -3.70 2.68 -4.07
CA THR A 72 -5.04 2.34 -3.62
C THR A 72 -6.05 2.95 -4.58
N PHE A 73 -7.20 2.29 -4.70
CA PHE A 73 -8.39 2.83 -5.33
C PHE A 73 -9.50 2.79 -4.30
N VAL A 74 -10.01 3.95 -3.98
CA VAL A 74 -11.14 4.12 -3.08
C VAL A 74 -12.36 4.26 -3.96
N LYS A 75 -13.12 3.17 -4.07
CA LYS A 75 -14.45 3.23 -4.67
C LYS A 75 -15.42 3.67 -3.57
N VAL A 76 -15.68 4.98 -3.49
CA VAL A 76 -16.64 5.57 -2.54
C VAL A 76 -18.07 5.27 -3.00
N THR A 77 -18.45 4.00 -3.00
CA THR A 77 -19.86 3.62 -3.21
C THR A 77 -20.38 2.60 -2.20
N GLN A 78 -19.60 2.16 -1.20
CA GLN A 78 -20.01 1.38 -0.01
C GLN A 78 -18.78 0.82 0.75
N GLU A 79 -18.08 1.65 1.51
CA GLU A 79 -17.15 1.19 2.58
C GLU A 79 -15.94 0.33 2.17
N ALA A 80 -15.62 0.12 0.89
CA ALA A 80 -14.53 -0.76 0.46
C ALA A 80 -13.33 -0.01 -0.15
N VAL A 81 -12.12 -0.38 0.28
CA VAL A 81 -10.83 0.07 -0.25
C VAL A 81 -10.18 -1.05 -1.04
N TYR A 82 -9.82 -0.77 -2.29
CA TYR A 82 -9.16 -1.72 -3.16
C TYR A 82 -7.67 -1.42 -3.24
N LEU A 83 -6.83 -2.39 -2.87
CA LEU A 83 -5.38 -2.31 -3.02
C LEU A 83 -4.98 -2.82 -4.40
N LEU A 84 -4.57 -1.90 -5.28
CA LEU A 84 -4.33 -2.20 -6.70
C LEU A 84 -2.92 -2.74 -6.92
N ALA A 85 -1.94 -2.03 -6.35
CA ALA A 85 -0.54 -2.33 -6.59
C ALA A 85 0.33 -1.92 -5.41
N LEU A 86 1.42 -2.64 -5.24
CA LEU A 86 2.49 -2.40 -4.30
C LEU A 86 3.82 -2.55 -5.04
N TYR A 87 4.70 -1.58 -4.89
CA TYR A 87 6.05 -1.69 -5.44
C TYR A 87 7.07 -1.01 -4.55
N ASP A 88 8.27 -1.57 -4.55
CA ASP A 88 9.43 -0.90 -3.98
C ASP A 88 9.85 0.23 -4.93
N LYS A 89 10.05 1.44 -4.38
CA LYS A 89 10.47 2.59 -5.17
C LYS A 89 11.75 2.34 -5.96
N SER A 90 12.74 1.69 -5.34
CA SER A 90 14.05 1.47 -5.98
C SER A 90 14.00 0.49 -7.15
N GLU A 91 12.90 -0.23 -7.34
CA GLU A 91 12.71 -1.15 -8.48
C GLU A 91 11.98 -0.48 -9.66
N LYS A 92 11.52 0.76 -9.49
CA LYS A 92 10.81 1.54 -10.51
C LYS A 92 11.46 2.88 -10.81
N GLU A 93 12.43 3.32 -10.02
CA GLU A 93 13.38 4.35 -10.44
C GLU A 93 14.40 3.71 -11.39
N THR A 94 14.03 3.62 -12.65
CA THR A 94 14.93 3.51 -13.81
C THR A 94 14.26 4.20 -14.97
#